data_AF-A0A6F9BX40-F1
#
_entry.id   AF-A0A6F9BX40-F1
#
_cell.length_a   1.000
_cell.length_b   1.000
_cell.length_c   1.000
_cell.angle_alpha   90.00
_cell.angle_beta   90.00
_cell.angle_gamma   90.00
#
_symmetry.space_group_name_H-M   'P 1'
#
loop_
_entity.id
_entity.type
_entity.pdbx_description
1 polymer ?
#
loop_
_entity_poly.entity_id
_entity_poly.type
_entity_poly.pdbx_seq_one_letter_code
_entity_poly.pdbx_strand_id
1 'polypeptide(L)'
;INELSHVQIPIMLMPDDFKAYSKIKVDNHLFNKENMPSHFKFKEYCPLVFRNLRERFGIDDQDFQGRSGARFHTSNDKRYVIKTITSEDVAEMHNILKKYHQFIVECHGNTLLPQFLGMYRLTVDGDETYMIVTRNVFSHRLSVYKKYDLKGSTVAREASDKEKQPRPPEDAPPRPKSNVQQRLQTLRIATRFYCAMKHAKELPTYKDNDFINDGQKIYIDDDNKKMFLEKLRKDVEHYDAKKKAAHAAKTVKHGAGAEISTVNPEQYSKRFYDFITTILS
;
A
#
# COMPACT_ATOMS: atom_id res chain seq x y z
N ILE A 1 17.02 8.10 0.38
CA ILE A 1 17.87 6.88 0.35
C ILE A 1 19.36 7.19 0.17
N ASN A 2 19.86 7.80 -0.92
CA ASN A 2 21.30 8.17 -1.03
C ASN A 2 21.76 9.09 0.12
N GLU A 3 20.91 10.00 0.59
CA GLU A 3 21.22 10.80 1.78
C GLU A 3 21.34 9.95 3.06
N LEU A 4 20.63 8.83 3.13
CA LEU A 4 20.61 7.94 4.30
C LEU A 4 21.82 7.00 4.35
N SER A 5 22.52 6.76 3.25
CA SER A 5 23.74 5.94 3.27
C SER A 5 24.87 6.61 4.05
N HIS A 6 24.83 7.94 4.18
CA HIS A 6 25.77 8.73 4.97
C HIS A 6 25.35 8.91 6.43
N VAL A 7 24.12 8.51 6.79
CA VAL A 7 23.61 8.56 8.17
C VAL A 7 23.84 7.21 8.83
N GLN A 8 24.58 7.19 9.94
CA GLN A 8 24.82 5.97 10.71
C GLN A 8 23.50 5.25 11.05
N ILE A 9 23.53 3.92 11.03
CA ILE A 9 22.38 3.11 11.42
C ILE A 9 22.25 3.20 12.95
N PRO A 10 21.19 3.83 13.49
CA PRO A 10 21.04 3.95 14.92
C PRO A 10 20.76 2.57 15.54
N ILE A 11 21.29 2.32 16.73
CA ILE A 11 21.07 1.08 17.49
C ILE A 11 19.58 0.90 17.82
N MET A 12 18.88 2.01 18.08
CA MET A 12 17.44 2.04 18.35
C MET A 12 16.80 3.29 17.74
N LEU A 13 15.53 3.18 17.34
CA LEU A 13 14.74 4.32 16.87
C LEU A 13 14.20 5.11 18.04
N MET A 14 14.31 6.43 17.96
CA MET A 14 13.81 7.38 18.95
C MET A 14 12.39 7.83 18.61
N PRO A 15 11.59 8.32 19.59
CA PRO A 15 10.24 8.82 19.33
C PRO A 15 10.16 9.89 18.24
N ASP A 16 11.19 10.72 18.09
CA ASP A 16 11.25 11.78 17.09
C ASP A 16 11.43 11.26 15.67
N ASP A 17 12.00 10.05 15.49
CA ASP A 17 12.15 9.42 14.17
C ASP A 17 10.80 9.15 13.51
N PHE A 18 9.74 8.96 14.31
CA PHE A 18 8.36 8.75 13.85
C PHE A 18 7.63 10.04 13.45
N LYS A 19 8.28 11.20 13.63
CA LYS A 19 7.81 12.53 13.21
C LYS A 19 8.78 13.21 12.25
N ALA A 20 10.00 12.68 12.12
CA ALA A 20 11.05 13.21 11.28
C ALA A 20 10.64 13.21 9.79
N TYR A 21 11.28 14.08 9.02
CA TYR A 21 11.15 14.12 7.57
C TYR A 21 12.42 14.70 6.93
N SER A 22 12.73 14.27 5.71
CA SER A 22 13.67 14.97 4.82
C SER A 22 12.88 15.69 3.73
N LYS A 23 13.37 16.86 3.30
CA LYS A 23 12.74 17.63 2.23
C LYS A 23 13.81 18.19 1.31
N ILE A 24 13.70 17.82 0.04
CA ILE A 24 14.54 18.31 -1.04
C ILE A 24 13.69 19.28 -1.87
N LYS A 25 14.22 20.47 -2.13
CA LYS A 25 13.66 21.43 -3.09
C LYS A 25 14.62 21.50 -4.27
N VAL A 26 14.11 21.24 -5.47
CA VAL A 26 14.90 21.29 -6.70
C VAL A 26 14.41 22.47 -7.52
N ASP A 27 15.32 23.39 -7.83
CA ASP A 27 15.11 24.55 -8.67
C ASP A 27 16.09 24.47 -9.86
N ASN A 28 15.65 23.87 -10.96
CA ASN A 28 16.45 23.68 -12.16
C ASN A 28 16.27 24.86 -13.12
N HIS A 29 17.26 25.76 -13.15
CA HIS A 29 17.37 26.77 -14.19
C HIS A 29 18.11 26.19 -15.41
N LEU A 30 17.38 25.99 -16.53
CA LEU A 30 17.91 25.64 -17.87
C LEU A 30 18.63 24.27 -18.03
N PHE A 31 18.61 23.38 -17.03
CA PHE A 31 19.19 22.03 -17.11
C PHE A 31 18.11 20.94 -17.12
N ASN A 32 18.25 19.93 -18.01
CA ASN A 32 17.41 18.71 -18.08
C ASN A 32 15.87 18.91 -18.14
N LYS A 33 15.42 20.00 -18.79
CA LYS A 33 13.98 20.35 -18.91
C LYS A 33 13.12 19.28 -19.59
N GLU A 34 13.71 18.41 -20.40
CA GLU A 34 12.96 17.37 -21.10
C GLU A 34 12.54 16.20 -20.20
N ASN A 35 13.29 15.96 -19.11
CA ASN A 35 13.07 14.80 -18.25
C ASN A 35 12.52 15.14 -16.86
N MET A 36 12.78 16.35 -16.34
CA MET A 36 12.39 16.76 -14.98
C MET A 36 11.70 18.14 -14.98
N PRO A 37 10.74 18.40 -14.07
CA PRO A 37 10.10 19.71 -13.95
C PRO A 37 11.14 20.72 -13.45
N SER A 38 10.98 21.98 -13.82
CA SER A 38 11.93 23.02 -13.42
C SER A 38 11.88 23.31 -11.91
N HIS A 39 10.72 23.15 -11.27
CA HIS A 39 10.57 23.34 -9.82
C HIS A 39 9.74 22.21 -9.22
N PHE A 40 10.31 21.48 -8.26
CA PHE A 40 9.56 20.51 -7.47
C PHE A 40 10.12 20.37 -6.06
N LYS A 41 9.26 19.94 -5.14
CA LYS A 41 9.65 19.57 -3.77
C LYS A 41 9.37 18.10 -3.57
N PHE A 42 10.32 17.38 -3.01
CA PHE A 42 10.15 16.00 -2.61
C PHE A 42 10.35 15.90 -1.09
N LYS A 43 9.38 15.33 -0.39
CA LYS A 43 9.43 15.11 1.05
C LYS A 43 9.34 13.62 1.33
N GLU A 44 10.28 13.11 2.11
CA GLU A 44 10.29 11.74 2.65
C GLU A 44 9.92 11.80 4.13
N TYR A 45 8.91 11.03 4.53
CA TYR A 45 8.46 10.96 5.92
C TYR A 45 9.16 9.81 6.65
N CYS A 46 9.51 10.02 7.92
CA CYS A 46 10.08 9.02 8.84
C CYS A 46 11.19 8.15 8.23
N PRO A 47 12.23 8.75 7.60
CA PRO A 47 13.17 8.02 6.76
C PRO A 47 13.89 6.88 7.48
N LEU A 48 14.28 7.09 8.75
CA LEU A 48 14.95 6.07 9.56
C LEU A 48 14.03 4.91 9.92
N VAL A 49 12.74 5.20 10.17
CA VAL A 49 11.73 4.17 10.46
C VAL A 49 11.52 3.28 9.24
N PHE A 50 11.35 3.87 8.05
CA PHE A 50 11.17 3.10 6.82
C PHE A 50 12.45 2.38 6.35
N ARG A 51 13.64 2.90 6.66
CA ARG A 51 14.90 2.16 6.49
C ARG A 51 14.92 0.90 7.36
N ASN A 52 14.59 1.00 8.65
CA ASN A 52 14.55 -0.17 9.52
C ASN A 52 13.43 -1.15 9.15
N LEU A 53 12.27 -0.67 8.67
CA LEU A 53 11.22 -1.55 8.15
C LEU A 53 11.69 -2.34 6.92
N ARG A 54 12.38 -1.69 5.97
CA ARG A 54 12.97 -2.36 4.79
C ARG A 54 13.95 -3.47 5.21
N GLU A 55 14.84 -3.18 6.14
CA GLU A 55 15.77 -4.16 6.72
C GLU A 55 15.03 -5.36 7.33
N ARG A 56 14.00 -5.12 8.15
CA ARG A 56 13.19 -6.18 8.78
C ARG A 56 12.40 -7.03 7.78
N PHE A 57 12.08 -6.47 6.62
CA PHE A 57 11.47 -7.22 5.53
C PHE A 57 12.50 -7.87 4.59
N GLY A 58 13.80 -7.80 4.92
CA GLY A 58 14.87 -8.36 4.08
C GLY A 58 15.01 -7.64 2.74
N ILE A 59 14.81 -6.32 2.72
CA ILE A 59 14.97 -5.47 1.54
C ILE A 59 16.20 -4.61 1.73
N ASP A 60 17.19 -4.82 0.84
CA ASP A 60 18.36 -3.96 0.77
C ASP A 60 18.04 -2.60 0.16
N ASP A 61 18.68 -1.54 0.66
CA ASP A 61 18.42 -0.17 0.22
C ASP A 61 18.83 0.07 -1.24
N GLN A 62 19.88 -0.60 -1.75
CA GLN A 62 20.29 -0.50 -3.16
C GLN A 62 19.27 -1.20 -4.07
N ASP A 63 18.79 -2.37 -3.67
CA ASP A 63 17.73 -3.08 -4.38
C ASP A 63 16.42 -2.27 -4.42
N PHE A 64 16.11 -1.54 -3.34
CA PHE A 64 14.93 -0.70 -3.26
C PHE A 64 15.00 0.56 -4.15
N GLN A 65 16.20 1.14 -4.35
CA GLN A 65 16.39 2.25 -5.29
C GLN A 65 16.23 1.84 -6.76
N GLY A 66 16.46 0.56 -7.05
CA GLY A 66 16.52 0.03 -8.41
C GLY A 66 17.78 0.48 -9.16
N ARG A 67 18.24 -0.34 -10.12
CA ARG A 67 19.33 0.08 -11.02
C ARG A 67 18.82 1.21 -11.92
N SER A 68 19.45 2.37 -11.85
CA SER A 68 19.09 3.57 -12.61
C SER A 68 19.13 3.30 -14.12
N GLY A 69 17.97 3.23 -14.78
CA GLY A 69 17.92 3.09 -16.24
C GLY A 69 16.55 2.84 -16.86
N ALA A 70 15.57 2.33 -16.13
CA ALA A 70 14.24 2.03 -16.68
C ALA A 70 13.12 2.79 -15.96
N ARG A 71 12.27 3.45 -16.75
CA ARG A 71 10.98 4.03 -16.33
C ARG A 71 10.05 2.86 -15.93
N PHE A 72 9.11 3.05 -14.99
CA PHE A 72 7.80 2.35 -14.81
C PHE A 72 7.41 1.99 -13.35
N HIS A 73 6.11 1.63 -13.21
CA HIS A 73 5.16 1.77 -12.08
C HIS A 73 4.85 0.50 -11.28
N THR A 74 5.60 -0.53 -11.55
CA THR A 74 6.07 -1.46 -10.54
C THR A 74 7.58 -1.30 -10.65
N SER A 75 8.37 -1.56 -9.60
CA SER A 75 9.82 -1.68 -9.83
C SER A 75 10.04 -2.59 -11.05
N ASN A 76 11.06 -2.35 -11.88
CA ASN A 76 11.24 -3.06 -13.18
C ASN A 76 11.10 -4.61 -13.04
N ASP A 77 11.33 -5.10 -11.82
CA ASP A 77 11.19 -6.48 -11.37
C ASP A 77 9.85 -6.81 -10.67
N LYS A 78 8.79 -6.03 -10.82
CA LYS A 78 7.45 -6.18 -10.22
C LYS A 78 7.37 -6.33 -8.69
N ARG A 79 8.42 -5.99 -7.93
CA ARG A 79 8.51 -6.26 -6.48
C ARG A 79 7.77 -5.28 -5.57
N TYR A 80 7.58 -4.02 -6.00
CA TYR A 80 6.97 -2.98 -5.16
C TYR A 80 5.77 -2.30 -5.82
N VAL A 81 4.78 -1.93 -5.03
CA VAL A 81 3.58 -1.19 -5.45
C VAL A 81 3.63 0.21 -4.85
N ILE A 82 3.43 1.23 -5.68
CA ILE A 82 3.25 2.61 -5.24
C ILE A 82 1.76 2.93 -5.29
N LYS A 83 1.20 3.39 -4.17
CA LYS A 83 -0.20 3.83 -4.10
C LYS A 83 -0.25 5.32 -3.81
N THR A 84 -1.05 6.04 -4.58
CA THR A 84 -1.47 7.39 -4.20
C THR A 84 -2.44 7.29 -3.03
N ILE A 85 -2.18 8.07 -1.99
CA ILE A 85 -2.99 8.15 -0.77
C ILE A 85 -3.41 9.60 -0.52
N THR A 86 -4.35 9.83 0.38
CA THR A 86 -4.76 11.21 0.75
C THR A 86 -3.89 11.78 1.87
N SER A 87 -4.06 13.07 2.17
CA SER A 87 -3.46 13.70 3.36
C SER A 87 -3.94 13.09 4.66
N GLU A 88 -5.20 12.65 4.72
CA GLU A 88 -5.82 12.00 5.88
C GLU A 88 -5.20 10.62 6.10
N ASP A 89 -4.96 9.85 5.03
CA ASP A 89 -4.27 8.57 5.09
C ASP A 89 -2.84 8.71 5.64
N VAL A 90 -2.13 9.78 5.27
CA VAL A 90 -0.79 10.10 5.81
C VAL A 90 -0.87 10.39 7.31
N ALA A 91 -1.86 11.16 7.75
CA ALA A 91 -2.08 11.44 9.17
C ALA A 91 -2.42 10.15 9.95
N GLU A 92 -3.28 9.28 9.40
CA GLU A 92 -3.57 7.98 10.00
C GLU A 92 -2.32 7.09 10.05
N MET A 93 -1.51 7.08 8.99
CA MET A 93 -0.24 6.33 8.96
C MET A 93 0.67 6.77 10.11
N HIS A 94 0.87 8.08 10.32
CA HIS A 94 1.66 8.58 11.45
C HIS A 94 1.10 8.14 12.82
N ASN A 95 -0.22 8.07 12.98
CA ASN A 95 -0.85 7.60 14.22
C ASN A 95 -0.57 6.13 14.52
N ILE A 96 -0.33 5.31 13.49
CA ILE A 96 -0.17 3.85 13.63
C ILE A 96 1.28 3.41 13.52
N LEU A 97 2.16 4.22 12.92
CA LEU A 97 3.49 3.83 12.49
C LEU A 97 4.35 3.28 13.65
N LYS A 98 4.27 3.88 14.84
CA LYS A 98 4.99 3.40 16.02
C LYS A 98 4.55 2.01 16.46
N LYS A 99 3.23 1.77 16.51
CA LYS A 99 2.66 0.46 16.89
C LYS A 99 2.89 -0.59 15.81
N TYR A 100 2.76 -0.19 14.55
CA TYR A 100 3.07 -1.04 13.41
C TYR A 100 4.53 -1.47 13.43
N HIS A 101 5.48 -0.53 13.59
CA HIS A 101 6.90 -0.84 13.70
C HIS A 101 7.19 -1.83 14.85
N GLN A 102 6.64 -1.58 16.04
CA GLN A 102 6.78 -2.50 17.18
C GLN A 102 6.26 -3.90 16.85
N PHE A 103 5.08 -4.02 16.23
CA PHE A 103 4.54 -5.30 15.81
C PHE A 103 5.44 -6.04 14.81
N ILE A 104 5.99 -5.32 13.82
CA ILE A 104 6.96 -5.88 12.85
C ILE A 104 8.24 -6.35 13.55
N VAL A 105 8.68 -5.67 14.61
CA VAL A 105 9.81 -6.10 15.42
C VAL A 105 9.52 -7.42 16.13
N GLU A 106 8.37 -7.49 16.81
CA GLU A 106 7.94 -8.65 17.61
C GLU A 106 7.65 -9.89 16.74
N CYS A 107 7.08 -9.71 15.55
CA CYS A 107 6.81 -10.82 14.63
C CYS A 107 8.00 -11.14 13.70
N HIS A 108 9.13 -10.45 13.86
CA HIS A 108 10.32 -10.60 13.00
C HIS A 108 9.99 -10.45 11.50
N GLY A 109 9.13 -9.49 11.15
CA GLY A 109 8.69 -9.26 9.77
C GLY A 109 7.73 -10.32 9.21
N ASN A 110 7.35 -11.32 9.99
CA ASN A 110 6.51 -12.43 9.55
C ASN A 110 5.01 -12.09 9.71
N THR A 111 4.48 -11.34 8.74
CA THR A 111 3.10 -10.82 8.74
C THR A 111 2.47 -10.89 7.34
N LEU A 112 1.13 -10.94 7.29
CA LEU A 112 0.31 -10.76 6.07
C LEU A 112 -0.14 -9.29 5.90
N LEU A 113 0.10 -8.42 6.88
CA LEU A 113 -0.16 -6.98 6.75
C LEU A 113 0.66 -6.36 5.61
N PRO A 114 0.18 -5.25 5.03
CA PRO A 114 0.96 -4.51 4.04
C PRO A 114 2.34 -4.17 4.59
N GLN A 115 3.39 -4.55 3.86
CA GLN A 115 4.77 -4.24 4.22
C GLN A 115 5.10 -2.84 3.71
N PHE A 116 5.01 -1.82 4.58
CA PHE A 116 5.26 -0.43 4.22
C PHE A 116 6.76 -0.15 4.12
N LEU A 117 7.20 0.39 2.97
CA LEU A 117 8.62 0.53 2.61
C LEU A 117 9.07 1.98 2.48
N GLY A 118 8.12 2.92 2.41
CA GLY A 118 8.40 4.36 2.32
C GLY A 118 7.13 5.16 2.15
N MET A 119 7.14 6.40 2.63
CA MET A 119 6.04 7.34 2.50
C MET A 119 6.57 8.70 2.05
N TYR A 120 5.95 9.26 1.02
CA TYR A 120 6.48 10.42 0.32
C TYR A 120 5.39 11.45 -0.01
N ARG A 121 5.80 12.70 -0.18
CA ARG A 121 5.01 13.76 -0.79
C ARG A 121 5.81 14.43 -1.90
N LEU A 122 5.21 14.49 -3.08
CA LEU A 122 5.72 15.24 -4.22
C LEU A 122 4.88 16.51 -4.38
N THR A 123 5.52 17.67 -4.47
CA THR A 123 4.88 18.93 -4.80
C THR A 123 5.42 19.44 -6.14
N VAL A 124 4.56 19.62 -7.13
CA VAL A 124 4.90 20.18 -8.45
C VAL A 124 3.90 21.28 -8.77
N ASP A 125 4.39 22.45 -9.15
CA ASP A 125 3.55 23.61 -9.51
C ASP A 125 2.47 23.99 -8.47
N GLY A 126 2.71 23.65 -7.19
CA GLY A 126 1.79 23.90 -6.08
C GLY A 126 0.89 22.71 -5.73
N ASP A 127 0.71 21.75 -6.63
CA ASP A 127 -0.10 20.55 -6.39
C ASP A 127 0.69 19.51 -5.60
N GLU A 128 0.06 18.95 -4.56
CA GLU A 128 0.66 17.93 -3.69
C GLU A 128 0.08 16.54 -4.00
N THR A 129 0.97 15.56 -4.22
CA THR A 129 0.64 14.15 -4.36
C THR A 129 1.31 13.35 -3.26
N TYR A 130 0.53 12.57 -2.52
CA TYR A 130 1.02 11.72 -1.44
C TYR A 130 1.09 10.27 -1.89
N MET A 131 2.16 9.59 -1.52
CA MET A 131 2.45 8.23 -1.99
C MET A 131 2.93 7.35 -0.84
N ILE A 132 2.52 6.09 -0.86
CA ILE A 132 3.08 5.04 -0.01
C ILE A 132 3.57 3.89 -0.87
N VAL A 133 4.73 3.35 -0.51
CA VAL A 133 5.35 2.22 -1.19
C VAL A 133 5.16 0.98 -0.33
N THR A 134 4.66 -0.10 -0.93
CA THR A 134 4.50 -1.40 -0.27
C THR A 134 5.14 -2.52 -1.06
N ARG A 135 5.48 -3.64 -0.41
CA ARG A 135 5.81 -4.88 -1.14
C ARG A 135 4.60 -5.32 -1.98
N ASN A 136 4.85 -5.81 -3.19
CA ASN A 136 3.84 -6.47 -4.00
C ASN A 136 3.54 -7.85 -3.41
N VAL A 137 2.27 -8.15 -3.16
CA VAL A 137 1.82 -9.46 -2.68
C VAL A 137 1.90 -10.50 -3.80
N PHE A 138 1.77 -10.07 -5.05
CA PHE A 138 1.92 -10.96 -6.20
C PHE A 138 3.39 -11.21 -6.51
N SER A 139 3.69 -12.45 -6.86
CA SER A 139 5.02 -12.83 -7.32
C SER A 139 5.42 -12.01 -8.53
N HIS A 140 6.65 -11.54 -8.54
CA HIS A 140 7.21 -10.88 -9.70
C HIS A 140 7.49 -11.83 -10.87
N ARG A 141 7.61 -13.13 -10.60
CA ARG A 141 7.98 -14.16 -11.57
C ARG A 141 6.78 -14.92 -12.13
N LEU A 142 5.70 -15.01 -11.36
CA LEU A 142 4.52 -15.79 -11.73
C LEU A 142 3.42 -14.86 -12.21
N SER A 143 2.82 -15.19 -13.36
CA SER A 143 1.62 -14.50 -13.84
C SER A 143 0.43 -14.80 -12.93
N VAL A 144 -0.25 -13.76 -12.49
CA VAL A 144 -1.56 -13.91 -11.83
C VAL A 144 -2.59 -14.23 -12.92
N TYR A 145 -3.37 -15.29 -12.73
CA TYR A 145 -4.45 -15.66 -13.66
C TYR A 145 -5.81 -15.16 -13.17
N LYS A 146 -6.05 -15.27 -11.86
CA LYS A 146 -7.30 -14.87 -11.21
C LYS A 146 -6.97 -14.15 -9.90
N LYS A 147 -7.80 -13.16 -9.54
CA LYS A 147 -7.58 -12.29 -8.38
C LYS A 147 -8.88 -12.16 -7.60
N TYR A 148 -8.80 -12.28 -6.28
CA TYR A 148 -9.94 -12.17 -5.38
C TYR A 148 -9.70 -11.11 -4.29
N ASP A 149 -10.70 -10.28 -4.00
CA ASP A 149 -10.77 -9.42 -2.81
C ASP A 149 -11.75 -10.03 -1.81
N LEU A 150 -11.19 -10.79 -0.85
CA LEU A 150 -11.95 -11.51 0.16
C LEU A 150 -11.97 -10.73 1.47
N LYS A 151 -13.13 -10.63 2.12
CA LYS A 151 -13.30 -9.94 3.42
C LYS A 151 -14.24 -10.68 4.38
N GLY A 152 -14.67 -11.89 4.02
CA GLY A 152 -15.48 -12.79 4.84
C GLY A 152 -16.90 -12.30 5.08
N SER A 153 -17.43 -11.42 4.23
CA SER A 153 -18.83 -10.97 4.29
C SER A 153 -19.55 -11.36 3.00
N THR A 154 -20.88 -11.47 3.00
CA THR A 154 -21.67 -11.82 1.80
C THR A 154 -22.46 -10.66 1.21
N VAL A 155 -22.61 -9.55 1.95
CA VAL A 155 -23.34 -8.35 1.48
C VAL A 155 -22.49 -7.57 0.47
N ALA A 156 -23.01 -7.37 -0.74
CA ALA A 156 -22.38 -6.64 -1.84
C ALA A 156 -20.99 -7.19 -2.25
N ARG A 157 -20.79 -8.51 -2.14
CA ARG A 157 -19.52 -9.19 -2.44
C ARG A 157 -19.52 -9.96 -3.74
N GLU A 158 -20.02 -9.31 -4.78
CA GLU A 158 -19.91 -9.76 -6.16
C GLU A 158 -19.17 -8.69 -6.97
N ALA A 159 -18.28 -9.13 -7.85
CA ALA A 159 -17.67 -8.25 -8.83
C ALA A 159 -18.75 -7.71 -9.76
N SER A 160 -18.72 -6.40 -10.00
CA SER A 160 -19.65 -5.80 -10.97
C SER A 160 -19.33 -6.28 -12.39
N ASP A 161 -20.29 -6.22 -13.32
CA ASP A 161 -20.03 -6.60 -14.71
C ASP A 161 -18.88 -5.81 -15.34
N LYS A 162 -18.70 -4.55 -14.93
CA LYS A 162 -17.57 -3.70 -15.34
C LYS A 162 -16.22 -4.19 -14.81
N GLU A 163 -16.21 -4.79 -13.62
CA GLU A 163 -15.02 -5.33 -12.96
C GLU A 163 -14.69 -6.74 -13.48
N LYS A 164 -15.71 -7.50 -13.90
CA LYS A 164 -15.59 -8.83 -14.53
C LYS A 164 -15.04 -8.77 -15.96
N GLN A 165 -15.20 -7.65 -16.65
CA GLN A 165 -14.65 -7.48 -18.00
C GLN A 165 -13.14 -7.18 -17.95
N PRO A 166 -12.29 -7.96 -18.65
CA PRO A 166 -10.91 -7.57 -18.87
C PRO A 166 -10.89 -6.24 -19.63
N ARG A 167 -10.00 -5.33 -19.25
CA ARG A 167 -9.84 -4.07 -19.99
C ARG A 167 -9.52 -4.36 -21.47
N PRO A 168 -10.15 -3.63 -22.42
CA PRO A 168 -9.97 -3.90 -23.84
C PRO A 168 -8.49 -3.77 -24.23
N PRO A 169 -8.04 -4.50 -25.27
CA PRO A 169 -6.72 -4.33 -25.84
C PRO A 169 -6.46 -2.88 -26.26
N GLU A 170 -5.18 -2.51 -26.28
CA GLU A 170 -4.64 -1.15 -26.41
C GLU A 170 -5.06 -0.41 -27.70
N ASP A 171 -5.62 -1.12 -28.69
CA ASP A 171 -5.99 -0.60 -30.02
C ASP A 171 -7.43 -0.06 -30.13
N ALA A 172 -8.19 -0.02 -29.03
CA ALA A 172 -9.53 0.56 -29.06
C ALA A 172 -9.46 2.10 -29.20
N PRO A 173 -10.15 2.72 -30.18
CA PRO A 173 -10.11 4.16 -30.37
C PRO A 173 -10.60 4.89 -29.10
N PRO A 174 -9.97 6.01 -28.73
CA PRO A 174 -10.28 6.72 -27.50
C PRO A 174 -11.74 7.18 -27.53
N ARG A 175 -12.51 6.81 -26.49
CA ARG A 175 -13.85 7.37 -26.28
C ARG A 175 -13.76 8.89 -26.17
N PRO A 176 -14.64 9.65 -26.85
CA PRO A 176 -14.62 11.11 -26.79
C PRO A 176 -14.84 11.55 -25.34
N LYS A 177 -13.89 12.31 -24.79
CA LYS A 177 -13.99 12.91 -23.46
C LYS A 177 -14.45 14.36 -23.61
N SER A 178 -15.37 14.77 -22.75
CA SER A 178 -15.80 16.15 -22.59
C SER A 178 -14.63 17.08 -22.25
N ASN A 179 -14.68 18.29 -22.80
CA ASN A 179 -13.62 19.28 -22.80
C ASN A 179 -13.24 19.75 -21.39
N VAL A 180 -12.14 19.22 -20.86
CA VAL A 180 -11.22 19.95 -19.96
C VAL A 180 -9.79 19.50 -20.30
N GLN A 181 -9.24 19.99 -21.40
CA GLN A 181 -7.82 19.83 -21.73
C GLN A 181 -7.30 21.08 -22.41
N GLN A 182 -6.61 21.93 -21.65
CA GLN A 182 -5.50 22.73 -22.15
C GLN A 182 -4.72 23.35 -20.98
N ARG A 183 -3.55 22.76 -20.66
CA ARG A 183 -2.33 23.41 -20.10
C ARG A 183 -1.37 22.36 -19.53
N LEU A 184 -0.49 21.82 -20.37
CA LEU A 184 0.27 20.63 -19.99
C LEU A 184 1.69 20.63 -20.59
N GLN A 185 2.64 21.21 -19.87
CA GLN A 185 4.05 20.76 -19.88
C GLN A 185 4.42 20.07 -18.56
N THR A 186 3.69 20.31 -17.47
CA THR A 186 3.74 19.60 -16.18
C THR A 186 3.24 18.14 -16.26
N LEU A 187 2.50 17.79 -17.33
CA LEU A 187 1.87 16.49 -17.44
C LEU A 187 2.82 15.32 -17.69
N ARG A 188 4.04 15.52 -18.16
CA ARG A 188 4.80 14.35 -18.63
C ARG A 188 5.26 13.46 -17.50
N ILE A 189 5.56 13.99 -16.31
CA ILE A 189 5.94 13.14 -15.16
C ILE A 189 4.70 12.74 -14.41
N ALA A 190 3.85 13.68 -13.99
CA ALA A 190 2.61 13.37 -13.28
C ALA A 190 1.70 12.45 -14.11
N THR A 191 1.54 12.64 -15.42
CA THR A 191 0.78 11.71 -16.27
C THR A 191 1.57 10.56 -16.82
N ARG A 192 2.91 10.55 -16.96
CA ARG A 192 3.57 9.23 -17.11
C ARG A 192 3.43 8.42 -15.83
N PHE A 193 3.41 9.07 -14.66
CA PHE A 193 3.14 8.45 -13.38
C PHE A 193 1.70 7.94 -13.33
N TYR A 194 0.73 8.80 -13.64
CA TYR A 194 -0.71 8.51 -13.61
C TYR A 194 -1.18 7.57 -14.74
N CYS A 195 -0.67 7.72 -15.97
CA CYS A 195 -0.93 6.79 -17.08
C CYS A 195 -0.28 5.44 -16.79
N ALA A 196 0.99 5.38 -16.38
CA ALA A 196 1.59 4.07 -16.07
C ALA A 196 0.90 3.37 -14.88
N MET A 197 0.38 4.11 -13.89
CA MET A 197 -0.55 3.56 -12.87
C MET A 197 -1.87 3.04 -13.48
N LYS A 198 -2.37 3.68 -14.54
CA LYS A 198 -3.60 3.25 -15.24
C LYS A 198 -3.39 2.18 -16.32
N HIS A 199 -2.18 1.80 -16.72
CA HIS A 199 -1.98 0.96 -17.92
C HIS A 199 -1.58 -0.51 -17.66
N ALA A 200 -1.58 -0.99 -16.41
CA ALA A 200 -1.56 -2.45 -16.21
C ALA A 200 -2.89 -3.04 -16.68
N LYS A 201 -2.88 -4.14 -17.47
CA LYS A 201 -4.09 -4.97 -17.65
C LYS A 201 -4.50 -5.48 -16.27
N GLU A 202 -5.40 -4.75 -15.60
CA GLU A 202 -5.96 -5.24 -14.35
C GLU A 202 -6.83 -6.44 -14.70
N LEU A 203 -6.39 -7.59 -14.21
CA LEU A 203 -7.27 -8.74 -14.11
C LEU A 203 -8.51 -8.33 -13.31
N PRO A 204 -9.68 -8.84 -13.70
CA PRO A 204 -10.88 -8.76 -12.88
C PRO A 204 -10.59 -9.10 -11.42
N THR A 205 -11.15 -8.31 -10.51
CA THR A 205 -11.11 -8.63 -9.08
C THR A 205 -12.44 -9.27 -8.71
N TYR A 206 -12.44 -10.57 -8.53
CA TYR A 206 -13.60 -11.33 -8.03
C TYR A 206 -13.72 -11.14 -6.52
N LYS A 207 -14.90 -11.39 -5.95
CA LYS A 207 -15.17 -11.17 -4.52
C LYS A 207 -15.66 -12.44 -3.84
N ASP A 208 -16.05 -12.34 -2.57
CA ASP A 208 -16.42 -13.47 -1.71
C ASP A 208 -17.51 -14.37 -2.34
N ASN A 209 -18.61 -13.81 -2.87
CA ASN A 209 -19.67 -14.61 -3.47
C ASN A 209 -19.23 -15.26 -4.79
N ASP A 210 -18.42 -14.56 -5.61
CA ASP A 210 -17.87 -15.18 -6.83
C ASP A 210 -16.98 -16.38 -6.47
N PHE A 211 -16.17 -16.27 -5.40
CA PHE A 211 -15.31 -17.36 -4.93
C PHE A 211 -16.12 -18.57 -4.47
N ILE A 212 -17.17 -18.34 -3.67
CA ILE A 212 -18.04 -19.40 -3.14
C ILE A 212 -18.85 -20.06 -4.26
N ASN A 213 -19.48 -19.27 -5.13
CA ASN A 213 -20.35 -19.75 -6.20
C ASN A 213 -19.57 -20.54 -7.26
N ASP A 214 -18.31 -20.16 -7.51
CA ASP A 214 -17.40 -20.90 -8.40
C ASP A 214 -16.85 -22.19 -7.75
N GLY A 215 -17.28 -22.53 -6.53
CA GLY A 215 -16.84 -23.73 -5.79
C GLY A 215 -15.33 -23.74 -5.50
N GLN A 216 -14.68 -22.58 -5.46
CA GLN A 216 -13.23 -22.49 -5.33
C GLN A 216 -12.77 -22.81 -3.92
N LYS A 217 -11.57 -23.37 -3.82
CA LYS A 217 -10.84 -23.60 -2.58
C LYS A 217 -9.36 -23.28 -2.78
N ILE A 218 -8.69 -22.89 -1.70
CA ILE A 218 -7.25 -22.66 -1.70
C ILE A 218 -6.58 -23.92 -1.16
N TYR A 219 -5.82 -24.60 -2.00
CA TYR A 219 -5.11 -25.82 -1.63
C TYR A 219 -3.68 -25.50 -1.23
N ILE A 220 -3.33 -25.84 0.01
CA ILE A 220 -1.98 -25.72 0.56
C ILE A 220 -1.68 -26.90 1.47
N ASP A 221 -0.45 -27.35 1.51
CA ASP A 221 -0.04 -28.41 2.44
C ASP A 221 -0.20 -28.00 3.90
N ASP A 222 -0.31 -29.00 4.79
CA ASP A 222 -0.62 -28.80 6.21
C ASP A 222 0.38 -27.89 6.93
N ASP A 223 1.67 -27.98 6.58
CA ASP A 223 2.72 -27.17 7.18
C ASP A 223 2.56 -25.69 6.77
N ASN A 224 2.39 -25.42 5.48
CA ASN A 224 2.14 -24.06 4.98
C ASN A 224 0.80 -23.50 5.47
N LYS A 225 -0.22 -24.36 5.63
CA LYS A 225 -1.53 -23.98 6.21
C LYS A 225 -1.40 -23.52 7.65
N LYS A 226 -0.70 -24.30 8.47
CA LYS A 226 -0.43 -23.97 9.86
C LYS A 226 0.36 -22.66 9.97
N MET A 227 1.40 -22.50 9.14
CA MET A 227 2.19 -21.27 9.09
C MET A 227 1.35 -20.06 8.68
N PHE A 228 0.49 -20.20 7.67
CA PHE A 228 -0.36 -19.12 7.19
C PHE A 228 -1.41 -18.69 8.24
N LEU A 229 -2.11 -19.65 8.84
CA LEU A 229 -3.13 -19.38 9.85
C LEU A 229 -2.53 -18.75 11.11
N GLU A 230 -1.32 -19.16 11.51
CA GLU A 230 -0.64 -18.54 12.65
C GLU A 230 -0.25 -17.08 12.37
N LYS A 231 0.17 -16.74 11.14
CA LYS A 231 0.40 -15.34 10.76
C LYS A 231 -0.90 -14.54 10.78
N LEU A 232 -1.95 -15.09 10.18
CA LEU A 232 -3.27 -14.46 10.13
C LEU A 232 -3.80 -14.19 11.55
N ARG A 233 -3.67 -15.14 12.46
CA ARG A 233 -4.07 -15.00 13.86
C ARG A 233 -3.36 -13.82 14.53
N LYS A 234 -2.03 -13.74 14.42
CA LYS A 234 -1.23 -12.65 14.99
C LYS A 234 -1.63 -11.27 14.44
N ASP A 235 -1.84 -11.18 13.14
CA ASP A 235 -2.23 -9.92 12.48
C ASP A 235 -3.62 -9.44 12.94
N VAL A 236 -4.57 -10.38 13.06
CA VAL A 236 -5.92 -10.12 13.53
C VAL A 236 -5.92 -9.69 15.00
N GLU A 237 -5.17 -10.37 15.87
CA GLU A 237 -5.02 -10.01 17.28
C GLU A 237 -4.43 -8.60 17.46
N HIS A 238 -3.42 -8.24 16.64
CA HIS A 238 -2.87 -6.89 16.64
C HIS A 238 -3.92 -5.83 16.24
N TYR A 239 -4.72 -6.12 15.21
CA TYR A 239 -5.78 -5.22 14.75
C TYR A 239 -6.85 -5.00 15.84
N ASP A 240 -7.27 -6.07 16.51
CA ASP A 240 -8.25 -6.01 17.60
C ASP A 240 -7.71 -5.24 18.81
N ALA A 241 -6.47 -5.50 19.23
CA ALA A 241 -5.83 -4.78 20.32
C ALA A 241 -5.75 -3.26 20.03
N LYS A 242 -5.43 -2.88 18.79
CA LYS A 242 -5.43 -1.47 18.35
C LYS A 242 -6.82 -0.85 18.47
N LYS A 243 -7.87 -1.56 18.04
CA LYS A 243 -9.24 -1.03 18.03
C LYS A 243 -9.84 -0.96 19.44
N LYS A 244 -9.56 -1.92 20.31
CA LYS A 244 -9.86 -1.86 21.76
C LYS A 244 -9.26 -0.61 22.40
N ALA A 245 -7.98 -0.34 22.17
CA ALA A 245 -7.31 0.86 22.67
C ALA A 245 -7.92 2.15 22.10
N ALA A 246 -8.25 2.19 20.81
CA ALA A 246 -8.90 3.33 20.18
C ALA A 246 -10.32 3.59 20.72
N HIS A 247 -11.08 2.53 20.98
CA HIS A 247 -12.43 2.62 21.56
C HIS A 247 -12.36 3.13 23.00
N ALA A 248 -11.50 2.55 23.86
CA ALA A 248 -11.30 3.01 25.22
C ALA A 248 -10.93 4.51 25.29
N ALA A 249 -10.02 4.97 24.43
CA ALA A 249 -9.64 6.37 24.34
C ALA A 249 -10.80 7.29 23.90
N LYS A 250 -11.70 6.80 23.03
CA LYS A 250 -12.89 7.56 22.61
C LYS A 250 -13.93 7.64 23.72
N THR A 251 -14.18 6.55 24.45
CA THR A 251 -15.11 6.51 25.59
C THR A 251 -14.70 7.51 26.68
N VAL A 252 -13.39 7.62 26.96
CA VAL A 252 -12.86 8.60 27.93
C VAL A 252 -13.06 10.05 27.46
N LYS A 253 -13.02 10.31 26.14
CA LYS A 253 -13.13 11.67 25.58
C LYS A 253 -14.56 12.14 25.29
N HIS A 254 -15.48 11.25 24.93
CA HIS A 254 -16.81 11.63 24.40
C HIS A 254 -18.00 10.96 25.11
N GLY A 255 -17.76 10.19 26.18
CA GLY A 255 -18.82 9.43 26.86
C GLY A 255 -19.24 8.16 26.10
N ALA A 256 -19.98 7.28 26.77
CA ALA A 256 -20.25 5.90 26.34
C ALA A 256 -21.20 5.73 25.12
N GLY A 257 -21.67 6.82 24.50
CA GLY A 257 -22.80 6.81 23.55
C GLY A 257 -22.50 7.17 22.09
N ALA A 258 -21.24 7.22 21.66
CA ALA A 258 -20.93 7.50 20.24
C ALA A 258 -21.25 6.28 19.36
N GLU A 259 -22.38 6.31 18.66
CA GLU A 259 -22.73 5.31 17.64
C GLU A 259 -21.70 5.34 16.51
N ILE A 260 -20.92 4.26 16.39
CA ILE A 260 -20.11 4.01 15.21
C ILE A 260 -20.85 2.95 14.40
N SER A 261 -21.60 3.41 13.39
CA SER A 261 -22.12 2.54 12.32
C SER A 261 -20.95 2.01 11.52
N THR A 262 -20.51 0.78 11.84
CA THR A 262 -19.76 -0.18 11.02
C THR A 262 -19.48 -1.40 11.91
N VAL A 263 -19.52 -2.61 11.33
CA VAL A 263 -19.32 -3.88 12.06
C VAL A 263 -18.18 -3.77 13.07
N ASN A 264 -18.41 -4.19 14.32
CA ASN A 264 -17.40 -4.15 15.37
C ASN A 264 -16.10 -4.82 14.86
N PRO A 265 -14.93 -4.18 14.99
CA PRO A 265 -13.66 -4.73 14.51
C PRO A 265 -13.38 -6.16 14.95
N GLU A 266 -13.71 -6.54 16.19
CA GLU A 266 -13.53 -7.90 16.70
C GLU A 266 -14.46 -8.90 15.98
N GLN A 267 -15.70 -8.48 15.70
CA GLN A 267 -16.64 -9.28 14.92
C GLN A 267 -16.16 -9.43 13.46
N TYR A 268 -15.62 -8.37 12.87
CA TYR A 268 -15.03 -8.41 11.53
C TYR A 268 -13.84 -9.37 11.49
N SER A 269 -12.91 -9.21 12.42
CA SER A 269 -11.70 -10.00 12.61
C SER A 269 -12.01 -11.49 12.73
N LYS A 270 -12.92 -11.85 13.63
CA LYS A 270 -13.37 -13.23 13.82
C LYS A 270 -13.99 -13.79 12.54
N ARG A 271 -14.94 -13.06 11.94
CA ARG A 271 -15.63 -13.48 10.72
C ARG A 271 -14.66 -13.70 9.56
N PHE A 272 -13.67 -12.81 9.41
CA PHE A 272 -12.65 -12.94 8.38
C PHE A 272 -11.76 -14.17 8.62
N TYR A 273 -11.29 -14.38 9.85
CA TYR A 273 -10.49 -15.55 10.22
C TYR A 273 -11.24 -16.87 9.96
N ASP A 274 -12.51 -16.95 10.37
CA ASP A 274 -13.36 -18.13 10.19
C ASP A 274 -13.58 -18.43 8.69
N PHE A 275 -13.85 -17.38 7.90
CA PHE A 275 -14.02 -17.51 6.45
C PHE A 275 -12.75 -18.04 5.77
N ILE A 276 -11.59 -17.46 6.07
CA ILE A 276 -10.31 -17.90 5.48
C ILE A 276 -9.98 -19.33 5.89
N THR A 277 -10.22 -19.71 7.14
CA THR A 277 -10.01 -21.08 7.63
C THR A 277 -10.89 -22.09 6.88
N THR A 278 -12.11 -21.69 6.51
CA THR A 278 -13.07 -22.56 5.81
C THR A 278 -12.67 -22.84 4.35
N ILE A 279 -12.09 -21.85 3.67
CA ILE A 279 -11.73 -21.97 2.25
C ILE A 279 -10.36 -22.60 2.00
N LEU A 280 -9.52 -22.72 3.05
CA LEU A 280 -8.22 -23.38 2.99
C LEU A 280 -8.39 -24.90 3.14
N SER A 281 -8.10 -25.65 2.08
CA SER A 281 -8.04 -27.12 2.07
C SER A 281 -6.62 -27.59 2.20
#